data_AF-A0AAU0NSQ2-F1
#
_entry.id   AF-A0AAU0NSQ2-F1
#
_cell.length_a   1.000
_cell.length_b   1.000
_cell.length_c   1.000
_cell.angle_alpha   90.00
_cell.angle_beta   90.00
_cell.angle_gamma   90.00
#
_symmetry.space_group_name_H-M   'P 1'
#
loop_
_entity.id
_entity.type
_entity.pdbx_description
1 polymer ?
#
loop_
_entity_poly.entity_id
_entity_poly.type
_entity_poly.pdbx_seq_one_letter_code
_entity_poly.pdbx_strand_id
1 'polypeptide(L)'
;MKIFVPEELTYIKQQLRKRGYNVIDEIKNKECDVIICNLKNGGLVNSNIYNSVKEEGMLIIDSGSKSIEEIECILNNRSYNRLF
;
A
#
# COMPACT_ATOMS: atom_id res chain seq x y z
N MET A 1 -2.92 7.62 7.35
CA MET A 1 -2.64 6.28 6.79
C MET A 1 -1.31 6.32 6.05
N LYS A 2 -0.33 5.53 6.47
CA LYS A 2 0.97 5.38 5.78
C LYS A 2 0.87 4.26 4.73
N ILE A 3 1.16 4.60 3.48
CA ILE A 3 1.05 3.68 2.35
C ILE A 3 2.45 3.40 1.81
N PHE A 4 2.88 2.14 1.86
CA PHE A 4 4.09 1.71 1.19
C PHE A 4 3.75 1.29 -0.25
N VAL A 5 4.54 1.79 -1.20
CA VAL A 5 4.47 1.43 -2.61
C VAL A 5 5.90 1.14 -3.10
N PRO A 6 6.19 -0.08 -3.59
CA PRO A 6 7.46 -0.43 -4.21
C PRO A 6 7.86 0.52 -5.34
N GLU A 7 9.16 0.66 -5.58
CA GLU A 7 9.70 1.60 -6.58
C GLU A 7 9.24 1.28 -8.00
N GLU A 8 9.10 -0.01 -8.33
CA GLU A 8 8.63 -0.48 -9.63
C GLU A 8 7.19 -0.02 -9.96
N LEU A 9 6.39 0.34 -8.95
CA LEU A 9 5.04 0.88 -9.12
C LEU A 9 5.04 2.42 -9.14
N THR A 10 5.99 3.01 -9.87
CA THR A 10 6.21 4.47 -9.92
C THR A 10 4.95 5.25 -10.30
N TYR A 11 4.15 4.77 -11.27
CA TYR A 11 2.91 5.41 -11.66
C TYR A 11 1.93 5.54 -10.48
N ILE A 12 1.68 4.44 -9.76
CA ILE A 12 0.78 4.41 -8.60
C ILE A 12 1.31 5.33 -7.50
N LYS A 13 2.62 5.25 -7.21
CA LYS A 13 3.28 6.11 -6.21
C LYS A 13 3.05 7.60 -6.50
N GLN A 14 3.26 8.04 -7.74
CA GLN A 14 3.04 9.44 -8.14
C GLN A 14 1.58 9.84 -8.04
N GLN A 15 0.68 8.97 -8.50
CA GLN A 15 -0.75 9.23 -8.51
C GLN A 15 -1.34 9.37 -7.11
N LEU A 16 -0.90 8.55 -6.16
CA LEU A 16 -1.32 8.65 -4.75
C LEU A 16 -0.75 9.90 -4.08
N ARG A 17 0.53 10.23 -4.32
CA ARG A 17 1.13 11.49 -3.82
C ARG A 17 0.37 12.72 -4.32
N LYS A 18 0.02 12.76 -5.61
CA LYS A 18 -0.78 13.85 -6.22
C LYS A 18 -2.16 14.01 -5.59
N ARG A 19 -2.74 12.91 -5.09
CA ARG A 19 -4.04 12.89 -4.39
C ARG A 19 -3.94 13.19 -2.89
N GLY A 20 -2.74 13.49 -2.37
CA GLY A 20 -2.53 13.87 -0.97
C GLY A 20 -2.30 12.70 -0.01
N TYR A 21 -2.13 11.47 -0.50
CA TYR A 21 -1.79 10.33 0.36
C TYR A 21 -0.34 10.40 0.86
N ASN A 22 -0.12 9.95 2.09
CA ASN A 22 1.21 9.80 2.66
C ASN A 22 1.87 8.49 2.17
N VAL A 23 2.61 8.58 1.07
CA VAL A 23 3.32 7.45 0.45
C VAL A 23 4.77 7.40 0.91
N ILE A 24 5.13 6.33 1.63
CA ILE A 24 6.47 6.07 2.15
C ILE A 24 7.28 5.18 1.20
N ASP A 25 8.59 5.42 1.14
CA ASP A 25 9.50 4.69 0.27
C ASP A 25 10.11 3.44 0.93
N GLU A 26 9.96 3.31 2.25
CA GLU A 26 10.48 2.20 3.04
C GLU A 26 9.61 1.96 4.28
N ILE A 27 9.53 0.71 4.74
CA ILE A 27 8.80 0.35 5.96
C ILE A 27 9.79 0.38 7.13
N LYS A 28 9.82 1.51 7.85
CA LYS A 28 10.61 1.69 9.07
C LYS A 28 9.80 1.33 10.31
N ASN A 29 10.41 0.65 11.28
CA ASN A 29 9.83 0.36 12.61
C ASN A 29 8.44 -0.30 12.59
N LYS A 30 8.13 -1.12 11.59
CA LYS A 30 6.81 -1.76 11.40
C LYS A 30 5.64 -0.78 11.16
N GLU A 31 5.92 0.50 10.88
CA GLU A 31 4.88 1.51 10.74
C GLU A 31 4.40 1.61 9.30
N CYS A 32 3.45 0.75 8.94
CA CYS A 32 2.78 0.79 7.65
C CYS A 32 1.32 0.36 7.82
N ASP A 33 0.39 1.13 7.25
CA ASP A 33 -1.03 0.77 7.28
C ASP A 33 -1.42 -0.02 6.02
N VAL A 34 -0.83 0.30 4.87
CA VAL A 34 -1.19 -0.28 3.58
C VAL A 34 0.04 -0.59 2.74
N ILE A 35 0.12 -1.79 2.19
CA ILE A 35 1.09 -2.18 1.18
C ILE A 35 0.37 -2.31 -0.15
N ILE A 36 0.88 -1.65 -1.18
CA ILE A 36 0.46 -1.88 -2.56
C ILE A 36 1.54 -2.70 -3.25
N CYS A 37 1.19 -3.80 -3.88
CA CYS A 37 2.15 -4.70 -4.54
C CYS A 37 1.57 -5.27 -5.83
N ASN A 38 2.40 -5.80 -6.71
CA ASN A 38 1.96 -6.58 -7.87
C ASN A 38 2.30 -8.06 -7.65
N LEU A 39 1.30 -8.86 -7.28
CA LEU A 39 1.51 -10.27 -6.92
C LEU A 39 2.05 -11.11 -8.08
N LYS A 40 1.67 -10.80 -9.32
CA LYS A 40 2.05 -11.58 -10.51
C LYS A 40 3.50 -11.36 -10.93
N ASN A 41 4.07 -10.19 -10.65
CA ASN A 41 5.45 -9.83 -11.02
C ASN A 41 6.42 -9.94 -9.84
N GLY A 42 6.18 -10.89 -8.93
CA GLY A 42 7.07 -11.13 -7.78
C GLY A 42 6.97 -10.08 -6.66
N GLY A 43 5.89 -9.30 -6.59
CA GLY A 43 5.75 -8.17 -5.65
C GLY A 43 5.64 -8.52 -4.16
N LEU A 44 5.67 -9.80 -3.79
CA LEU A 44 5.84 -10.26 -2.41
C LEU A 44 7.25 -10.79 -2.11
N VAL A 45 8.13 -10.86 -3.10
CA VAL A 45 9.42 -11.57 -3.01
C VAL A 45 10.46 -10.81 -2.17
N ASN A 46 10.20 -9.56 -1.78
CA ASN A 46 10.90 -8.95 -0.64
C ASN A 46 10.30 -9.45 0.69
N SER A 47 10.58 -10.72 1.00
CA SER A 47 10.21 -11.45 2.23
C SER A 47 10.57 -10.71 3.54
N ASN A 48 11.49 -9.75 3.48
CA ASN A 48 11.84 -8.88 4.61
C ASN A 48 10.72 -7.91 5.03
N ILE A 49 9.77 -7.61 4.14
CA ILE A 49 8.61 -6.76 4.47
C ILE A 49 7.67 -7.47 5.43
N TYR A 50 7.42 -8.77 5.26
CA TYR A 50 6.51 -9.52 6.12
C TYR A 50 7.07 -9.72 7.54
N ASN A 51 8.37 -10.04 7.66
CA ASN A 51 9.00 -10.25 8.98
C ASN A 51 9.03 -8.97 9.85
N SER A 52 8.99 -7.81 9.21
CA SER A 52 9.10 -6.50 9.85
C SER A 52 7.77 -5.81 10.08
N VAL A 53 6.63 -6.45 9.86
CA VAL A 53 5.31 -5.82 9.97
C VAL A 53 4.47 -6.49 11.07
N LYS A 54 3.67 -5.72 11.81
CA LYS A 54 2.62 -6.28 12.69
C LYS A 54 1.44 -6.69 11.80
N GLU A 55 1.09 -7.97 11.81
CA GLU A 55 0.03 -8.54 10.95
C GLU A 55 -1.36 -7.96 11.23
N GLU A 56 -1.64 -7.57 12.48
CA GLU A 56 -2.96 -7.06 12.84
C GLU A 56 -3.23 -5.68 12.24
N GLY A 57 -4.24 -5.66 11.37
CA GLY A 57 -4.82 -4.44 10.86
C GLY A 57 -4.12 -3.88 9.62
N MET A 58 -3.07 -4.49 9.06
CA MET A 58 -2.50 -4.06 7.77
C MET A 58 -3.42 -4.42 6.59
N LEU A 59 -3.51 -3.54 5.58
CA LEU A 59 -4.15 -3.86 4.29
C LEU A 59 -3.09 -4.11 3.23
N ILE A 60 -3.26 -5.17 2.46
CA ILE A 60 -2.45 -5.44 1.26
C ILE A 60 -3.36 -5.31 0.04
N ILE A 61 -2.93 -4.51 -0.94
CA ILE A 61 -3.66 -4.28 -2.19
C ILE A 61 -2.80 -4.81 -3.33
N ASP A 62 -3.31 -5.81 -4.05
CA ASP A 62 -2.73 -6.23 -5.32
C ASP A 62 -3.13 -5.24 -6.42
N SER A 63 -2.14 -4.55 -6.99
CA SER A 63 -2.30 -3.60 -8.08
C SER A 63 -2.21 -4.25 -9.46
N GLY A 64 -1.83 -5.53 -9.56
CA GLY A 64 -1.66 -6.21 -10.85
C GLY A 64 -2.94 -6.32 -11.69
N SER A 65 -4.10 -6.06 -11.07
CA SER A 65 -5.43 -6.11 -11.69
C SER A 65 -6.33 -4.93 -11.33
N LYS A 66 -5.78 -3.84 -10.77
CA LYS A 66 -6.56 -2.70 -10.28
C LYS A 66 -6.11 -1.39 -10.89
N SER A 67 -7.06 -0.56 -11.27
CA SER A 67 -6.82 0.83 -11.61
C SER A 67 -6.48 1.65 -10.36
N ILE A 68 -5.96 2.86 -10.57
CA ILE A 68 -5.67 3.77 -9.47
C ILE A 68 -6.95 4.24 -8.76
N GLU A 69 -8.06 4.39 -9.48
CA GLU A 69 -9.38 4.73 -8.94
C GLU A 69 -9.92 3.61 -8.04
N GLU A 70 -9.74 2.35 -8.44
CA GLU A 70 -10.13 1.20 -7.62
C GLU A 70 -9.29 1.12 -6.34
N ILE A 71 -7.97 1.36 -6.44
CA ILE A 71 -7.08 1.45 -5.28
C ILE A 71 -7.55 2.55 -4.33
N GLU A 72 -7.84 3.74 -4.84
CA GLU A 72 -8.33 4.87 -4.05
C GLU A 72 -9.67 4.58 -3.36
N CYS A 73 -10.61 3.93 -4.05
CA CYS A 73 -11.87 3.50 -3.46
C CYS A 73 -11.64 2.59 -2.24
N ILE A 74 -10.73 1.61 -2.36
CA ILE A 74 -10.36 0.71 -1.24
C ILE A 74 -9.74 1.50 -0.08
N LEU A 75 -8.83 2.44 -0.36
CA LEU A 75 -8.16 3.27 0.66
C LEU A 75 -9.16 4.16 1.43
N ASN A 76 -10.12 4.74 0.73
CA ASN A 76 -11.16 5.59 1.32
C ASN A 76 -12.13 4.79 2.18
N ASN A 77 -12.60 3.63 1.72
CA ASN A 77 -13.49 2.76 2.49
C ASN A 77 -12.84 2.30 3.81
N ARG A 78 -11.54 1.97 3.77
CA ARG A 78 -10.79 1.62 4.98
C ARG A 78 -10.64 2.78 5.96
N SER A 79 -10.44 3.99 5.44
CA SER A 79 -10.36 5.19 6.27
C SER A 79 -11.71 5.52 6.92
N TYR A 80 -12.81 5.33 6.18
CA TYR A 80 -14.16 5.50 6.69
C TYR A 80 -14.49 4.47 7.79
N ASN A 81 -14.20 3.18 7.56
CA ASN A 81 -14.43 2.11 8.55
C ASN A 81 -13.54 2.19 9.81
N ARG A 82 -12.56 3.09 9.86
CA ARG A 82 -11.80 3.39 11.09
C ARG A 82 -12.43 4.50 11.93
N LEU A 83 -13.32 5.31 11.34
CA LEU A 83 -13.97 6.44 11.99
C LEU A 83 -15.29 6.04 12.69
N PHE A 84 -15.80 4.85 12.39
CA PHE A 84 -17.06 4.29 12.89
C PHE A 84 -16.84 2.84 13.34
#